data_AF-A0A2E5VT78-F1
#
_entry.id   AF-A0A2E5VT78-F1
#
_cell.length_a   1.000
_cell.length_b   1.000
_cell.length_c   1.000
_cell.angle_alpha   90.00
_cell.angle_beta   90.00
_cell.angle_gamma   90.00
#
_symmetry.space_group_name_H-M   'P 1'
#
loop_
_entity.id
_entity.type
_entity.pdbx_description
1 polymer ?
#
loop_
_entity_poly.entity_id
_entity_poly.type
_entity_poly.pdbx_seq_one_letter_code
_entity_poly.pdbx_strand_id
1 'polypeptide(L)' 'MLFKIEAAIWYAILLDCIGANIVAWFCNDWYREKFKTIHKHFPATKGWCFVYLALVLWVGCVLYRLDALPW' A
#
# COMPACT_ATOMS: atom_id res chain seq x y z
N MET A 1 18.36 -5.96 -16.67
CA MET A 1 18.64 -5.07 -15.52
C MET A 1 17.42 -4.23 -15.11
N LEU A 2 16.50 -3.90 -16.02
CA LEU A 2 15.26 -3.15 -15.72
C LEU A 2 14.36 -3.84 -14.67
N PHE A 3 14.21 -5.17 -14.77
CA PHE A 3 13.36 -6.00 -13.90
C PHE A 3 13.64 -5.87 -12.39
N LYS A 4 14.89 -5.60 -12.00
CA LYS A 4 15.24 -5.39 -10.57
C LYS A 4 14.64 -4.10 -10.01
N ILE A 5 14.50 -3.06 -10.83
CA ILE A 5 13.99 -1.75 -10.41
C ILE A 5 12.48 -1.82 -10.24
N GLU A 6 11.77 -2.48 -11.17
CA GLU A 6 10.32 -2.68 -11.12
C GLU A 6 9.92 -3.49 -9.86
N ALA A 7 10.65 -4.56 -9.55
CA ALA A 7 10.46 -5.33 -8.33
C ALA A 7 10.75 -4.49 -7.08
N ALA A 8 11.84 -3.71 -7.06
CA ALA A 8 12.16 -2.85 -5.92
C ALA A 8 11.11 -1.76 -5.67
N ILE A 9 10.59 -1.14 -6.74
CA ILE A 9 9.51 -0.16 -6.65
C ILE A 9 8.23 -0.83 -6.14
N TRP A 10 7.89 -2.02 -6.65
CA TRP A 10 6.73 -2.75 -6.19
C TRP A 10 6.82 -3.11 -4.70
N TYR A 11 7.97 -3.59 -4.23
CA TYR A 11 8.20 -3.89 -2.81
C TYR A 11 8.11 -2.64 -1.93
N ALA A 12 8.63 -1.49 -2.40
CA ALA A 12 8.51 -0.22 -1.67
C ALA A 12 7.04 0.21 -1.54
N ILE A 13 6.25 0.10 -2.62
CA ILE A 13 4.82 0.41 -2.61
C ILE A 13 4.05 -0.57 -1.74
N LEU A 14 4.36 -1.87 -1.81
CA LEU A 14 3.76 -2.90 -0.96
C LEU A 14 3.99 -2.60 0.52
N LEU A 15 5.23 -2.26 0.89
CA LEU A 15 5.59 -1.94 2.26
C LEU A 15 4.85 -0.69 2.78
N ASP A 16 4.80 0.38 1.97
CA ASP A 16 4.04 1.59 2.29
C ASP A 16 2.55 1.29 2.48
N CYS A 17 1.99 0.48 1.58
CA CYS A 17 0.58 0.09 1.59
C CYS A 17 0.21 -0.79 2.81
N ILE A 18 1.10 -1.72 3.19
CA ILE A 18 0.96 -2.50 4.43
C ILE A 18 1.01 -1.58 5.65
N GLY A 19 1.96 -0.65 5.69
CA GLY A 19 2.07 0.34 6.76
C GLY A 19 0.81 1.18 6.89
N ALA A 20 0.29 1.70 5.78
CA ALA A 20 -0.95 2.46 5.74
C ALA A 20 -2.15 1.62 6.22
N ASN A 21 -2.23 0.35 5.84
CA ASN A 21 -3.33 -0.52 6.27
C ASN A 21 -3.24 -0.90 7.76
N ILE A 22 -2.03 -1.13 8.29
CA ILE A 22 -1.79 -1.32 9.74
C ILE A 22 -2.23 -0.08 10.51
N VAL A 23 -1.83 1.12 10.05
CA VAL A 23 -2.24 2.38 10.69
C VAL A 23 -3.75 2.58 10.60
N ALA A 24 -4.38 2.28 9.46
CA ALA A 24 -5.82 2.40 9.26
C ALA A 24 -6.65 1.37 10.07
N TRP A 25 -6.09 0.20 10.39
CA TRP A 25 -6.78 -0.84 11.17
C TRP A 25 -6.52 -0.74 12.67
N PHE A 26 -5.26 -0.61 13.09
CA PHE A 26 -4.86 -0.63 14.50
C PHE A 26 -4.73 0.75 15.13
N CYS A 27 -4.32 1.77 14.36
CA CYS A 27 -4.06 3.12 14.87
C CYS A 27 -5.04 4.17 14.33
N ASN A 28 -6.23 3.77 13.88
CA ASN A 28 -7.21 4.71 13.32
C ASN A 28 -7.59 5.79 14.34
N ASP A 29 -7.80 5.42 15.61
CA ASP A 29 -8.15 6.36 16.68
C ASP A 29 -7.03 7.39 16.92
N TRP A 30 -5.78 6.92 17.02
CA TRP A 30 -4.59 7.78 17.19
C TRP A 30 -4.36 8.69 15.98
N TYR A 31 -4.56 8.19 14.76
CA TYR A 31 -4.42 8.96 13.53
C TYR A 31 -5.51 10.03 13.41
N ARG A 32 -6.74 9.69 13.79
CA ARG A 32 -7.88 10.61 13.80
C ARG A 32 -7.70 11.73 14.84
N GLU A 33 -7.08 11.43 15.97
CA GLU A 33 -6.81 12.39 17.03
C GLU A 33 -5.64 13.33 16.70
N LYS A 34 -4.52 12.80 16.18
CA LYS A 34 -3.36 13.62 15.81
C LYS A 34 -3.53 14.41 14.49
N PHE A 35 -4.24 13.86 13.51
CA PHE A 35 -4.29 14.42 12.15
C PHE A 35 -5.71 14.78 11.70
N LYS A 36 -6.40 15.62 12.48
CA LYS A 36 -7.75 16.13 12.17
C LYS A 36 -7.87 16.80 10.78
N THR A 37 -6.84 17.54 10.34
CA THR A 37 -6.85 18.27 9.06
C THR A 37 -6.60 17.35 7.86
N ILE A 38 -5.72 16.36 8.02
CA ILE A 38 -5.35 15.43 6.93
C ILE A 38 -6.44 14.38 6.75
N HIS A 39 -7.11 13.91 7.81
CA HIS A 39 -8.29 13.05 7.72
C HIS A 39 -9.34 13.63 6.75
N LYS A 40 -9.55 14.95 6.75
CA LYS A 40 -10.59 15.58 5.92
C LYS A 40 -10.33 15.46 4.41
N HIS A 41 -9.06 15.40 4.00
CA HIS A 41 -8.65 15.31 2.58
C HIS A 41 -8.20 13.90 2.19
N PHE A 42 -7.54 13.19 3.11
CA PHE A 42 -7.10 11.81 2.99
C PHE A 42 -7.66 11.02 4.16
N PRO A 43 -8.94 10.61 4.10
CA PRO A 43 -9.47 9.75 5.12
C PRO A 43 -8.78 8.40 4.94
N ALA A 44 -7.95 8.00 5.90
CA ALA A 44 -7.38 6.66 6.04
C ALA A 44 -8.52 5.67 6.36
N THR A 45 -9.45 5.56 5.42
CA THR A 45 -10.66 4.79 5.54
C THR A 45 -10.27 3.35 5.29
N LYS A 46 -10.62 2.46 6.20
CA LYS A 46 -10.32 1.02 6.13
C LYS A 46 -10.58 0.43 4.74
N GLY A 47 -11.64 0.89 4.05
CA GLY A 47 -11.95 0.48 2.68
C GLY A 47 -10.93 0.95 1.63
N TRP A 48 -10.45 2.19 1.70
CA TRP A 48 -9.51 2.73 0.71
C TRP A 48 -8.12 2.09 0.83
N CYS A 49 -7.63 1.90 2.07
CA CYS A 49 -6.40 1.13 2.31
C CYS A 49 -6.52 -0.33 1.87
N PHE A 50 -7.67 -0.97 2.10
CA PHE A 50 -7.89 -2.34 1.65
C PHE A 50 -7.92 -2.48 0.13
N VAL A 51 -8.61 -1.57 -0.57
CA VAL A 51 -8.64 -1.53 -2.04
C VAL A 51 -7.25 -1.23 -2.59
N TYR A 52 -6.51 -0.31 -1.99
CA TYR A 52 -5.13 0.01 -2.38
C TYR A 52 -4.21 -1.20 -2.21
N LEU A 53 -4.34 -1.96 -1.11
CA LEU A 53 -3.58 -3.19 -0.89
C LEU A 53 -3.96 -4.29 -1.90
N ALA A 54 -5.24 -4.44 -2.19
CA ALA A 54 -5.71 -5.37 -3.22
C ALA A 54 -5.16 -5.03 -4.61
N LEU A 55 -5.13 -3.74 -4.98
CA LEU A 55 -4.54 -3.26 -6.22
C LEU A 55 -3.04 -3.53 -6.28
N VAL A 56 -2.29 -3.25 -5.20
CA VAL A 56 -0.85 -3.49 -5.16
C VAL A 56 -0.53 -4.99 -5.26
N LEU A 57 -1.28 -5.86 -4.56
CA LEU A 57 -1.14 -7.31 -4.70
C LEU A 57 -1.47 -7.80 -6.12
N TRP A 58 -2.50 -7.21 -6.74
CA TRP A 58 -2.86 -7.54 -8.12
C TRP A 58 -1.75 -7.14 -9.10
N VAL A 59 -1.18 -5.94 -8.97
CA VAL A 59 -0.03 -5.50 -9.78
C VAL A 59 1.16 -6.46 -9.57
N GLY A 60 1.37 -6.94 -8.34
CA GLY A 60 2.37 -7.95 -8.04
C GLY A 60 2.14 -9.27 -8.78
N CYS A 61 0.89 -9.75 -8.82
CA CYS A 61 0.54 -10.94 -9.60
C CYS A 61 0.78 -10.77 -11.10
N VAL A 62 0.52 -9.58 -11.65
CA VAL A 62 0.78 -9.28 -13.07
C VAL A 62 2.29 -9.26 -13.36
N LEU A 63 3.08 -8.62 -12.49
CA LEU A 63 4.54 -8.58 -12.62
C LEU A 63 5.16 -9.98 -12.46
N TYR A 64 4.64 -10.79 -11.54
CA TYR A 64 5.03 -12.19 -11.37
C TYR A 64 4.72 -13.02 -12.63
N ARG A 65 3.54 -12.87 -13.21
CA ARG A 65 3.16 -13.54 -14.46
C ARG A 65 4.05 -13.15 -15.65
N LEU A 66 4.61 -11.94 -15.63
CA LEU A 66 5.50 -11.42 -16.68
C LEU A 66 6.97 -11.79 -16.47
N ASP A 67 7.30 -12.64 -15.48
CA ASP A 67 8.68 -12.99 -15.09
C ASP A 67 9.54 -11.76 -14.68
N ALA A 68 8.87 -10.66 -14.34
CA ALA A 68 9.50 -9.41 -13.95
C ALA A 68 9.88 -9.41 -12.46
N LEU A 69 9.22 -10.25 -11.64
CA LEU A 69 9.65 -10.52 -10.28
C LEU A 69 10.62 -11.71 -10.26
N PRO A 70 11.77 -11.59 -9.60
CA PRO A 70 12.74 -12.68 -9.49
C PRO A 70 12.29 -13.86 -8.60
N TRP A 71 11.13 -13.78 -7.95
CA TRP A 71 10.51 -14.83 -7.12
C TRP A 71 9.04 -14.56 -6.85
#